data_AF-A0A239GGZ2-F1
#
_entry.id   AF-A0A239GGZ2-F1
#
_cell.length_a   1.000
_cell.length_b   1.000
_cell.length_c   1.000
_cell.angle_alpha   90.00
_cell.angle_beta   90.00
_cell.angle_gamma   90.00
#
_symmetry.space_group_name_H-M   'P 1'
#
loop_
_entity.id
_entity.type
_entity.pdbx_description
1 polymer ?
#
loop_
_entity_poly.entity_id
_entity_poly.type
_entity_poly.pdbx_seq_one_letter_code
_entity_poly.pdbx_strand_id
1 'polypeptide(L)'
;MDYANGDNGGGSVSQNQLKTENNGSASGSRQLAGVTTGAWVRYPNVNLDSNQAVAIEVRYDAPTGRVVNGRIEVYVDSLDNDPLGTINLPNTGSGWGTHASVIIDLLPPTLTGAHDLYFKFLSDPDTDHPYVGNFDYFRLMYTVKADLDAAIAQYSPYTENPDWYDAADYAAFADALAAAEAVSADPNAGHQEAADATSELIAKASVLRWLIIDELSALVSATGQANESDYTASSWATFAAAHATALSLSPTTNSHADYETALADLQDAYDALVLRLESATAIADAPTSIVEGEDVTFNVAVTEGATGEVSIVADEVTLTAVTLGEDSTAPVVLSGLEVGTYTLTAEYPGDEFYLPSTSEPMTLEVTAVVEPPDPDPAVTISAPRVSAASQIYGAANGRVTLTTTVTGTTAGTVTFRSGATVLGTTALTRQGSMYQASVTVPAGLAVGHYGSLTASVSTSDGKTVTSAAASASFRVVKASLKKLKAKTPKKAKRGKKTWVRVVVSKKLSNEVAPRGKVRIYVGKKQVRQVGVKKVIKRGGKMKLNIKKKFVKGKKMNVRAVFVPGPKLRAGVAERTAKSKIKVRR
;
A
#
# COMPACT_ATOMS: atom_id res chain seq x y z
N MET A 1 8.73 21.09 -97.62
CA MET A 1 7.96 19.84 -97.76
C MET A 1 7.46 19.81 -99.18
N ASP A 2 7.89 18.81 -99.92
CA ASP A 2 7.32 18.52 -101.23
C ASP A 2 6.15 17.56 -101.01
N TYR A 3 5.10 17.69 -101.79
CA TYR A 3 3.96 16.79 -101.72
C TYR A 3 3.35 16.64 -103.11
N ALA A 4 2.66 15.53 -103.32
CA ALA A 4 1.76 15.37 -104.45
C ALA A 4 0.38 14.96 -103.98
N ASN A 5 -0.62 15.44 -104.71
CA ASN A 5 -2.00 15.02 -104.56
C ASN A 5 -2.19 13.62 -105.15
N GLY A 6 -3.10 12.86 -104.56
CA GLY A 6 -3.56 11.58 -105.10
C GLY A 6 -4.75 11.74 -106.05
N ASP A 7 -5.26 10.62 -106.54
CA ASP A 7 -6.46 10.57 -107.39
C ASP A 7 -7.35 9.39 -106.99
N ASN A 8 -8.61 9.67 -106.71
CA ASN A 8 -9.63 8.68 -106.38
C ASN A 8 -10.54 8.34 -107.58
N GLY A 9 -10.24 8.85 -108.78
CA GLY A 9 -10.89 8.45 -110.02
C GLY A 9 -12.33 8.93 -110.20
N GLY A 10 -12.82 9.88 -109.40
CA GLY A 10 -14.23 10.33 -109.53
C GLY A 10 -14.68 11.59 -108.79
N GLY A 11 -13.85 12.25 -107.97
CA GLY A 11 -14.21 13.48 -107.26
C GLY A 11 -14.01 14.77 -108.06
N SER A 12 -14.59 15.89 -107.61
CA SER A 12 -14.24 17.22 -108.16
C SER A 12 -12.77 17.52 -107.82
N VAL A 13 -12.05 18.28 -108.67
CA VAL A 13 -10.63 18.64 -108.47
C VAL A 13 -10.33 19.23 -107.08
N SER A 14 -11.33 19.82 -106.41
CA SER A 14 -11.26 20.33 -105.03
C SER A 14 -11.27 19.25 -103.93
N GLN A 15 -11.75 18.05 -104.19
CA GLN A 15 -11.81 16.93 -103.24
C GLN A 15 -10.50 16.11 -103.21
N ASN A 16 -9.65 16.26 -104.22
CA ASN A 16 -8.38 15.54 -104.38
C ASN A 16 -7.17 16.38 -103.94
N GLN A 17 -7.39 17.42 -103.12
CA GLN A 17 -6.32 18.29 -102.66
C GLN A 17 -5.90 17.93 -101.24
N LEU A 18 -4.65 17.50 -101.14
CA LEU A 18 -3.95 17.36 -99.88
C LEU A 18 -3.93 18.73 -99.17
N LYS A 19 -4.37 18.74 -97.93
CA LYS A 19 -4.50 19.97 -97.14
C LYS A 19 -4.17 19.70 -95.68
N THR A 20 -4.10 20.77 -94.92
CA THR A 20 -4.04 20.69 -93.46
C THR A 20 -5.26 21.39 -92.87
N GLU A 21 -5.95 20.73 -91.94
CA GLU A 21 -7.15 21.25 -91.28
C GLU A 21 -7.05 21.13 -89.75
N ASN A 22 -7.97 21.76 -89.03
CA ASN A 22 -8.01 21.67 -87.58
C ASN A 22 -8.37 20.23 -87.16
N ASN A 23 -7.60 19.66 -86.25
CA ASN A 23 -7.92 18.37 -85.67
C ASN A 23 -9.03 18.57 -84.63
N GLY A 24 -10.22 18.02 -84.91
CA GLY A 24 -11.39 18.14 -84.04
C GLY A 24 -11.31 17.31 -82.74
N SER A 25 -10.38 16.35 -82.64
CA SER A 25 -10.22 15.48 -81.46
C SER A 25 -9.15 15.96 -80.47
N ALA A 26 -8.28 16.89 -80.88
CA ALA A 26 -7.22 17.47 -80.05
C ALA A 26 -7.13 18.98 -80.26
N SER A 27 -7.74 19.74 -79.35
CA SER A 27 -7.85 21.21 -79.39
C SER A 27 -6.49 21.87 -79.64
N GLY A 28 -6.36 22.56 -80.78
CA GLY A 28 -5.18 23.35 -81.15
C GLY A 28 -4.17 22.66 -82.08
N SER A 29 -4.37 21.39 -82.44
CA SER A 29 -3.51 20.67 -83.38
C SER A 29 -4.06 20.69 -84.82
N ARG A 30 -3.17 20.54 -85.81
CA ARG A 30 -3.51 20.44 -87.23
C ARG A 30 -3.20 19.03 -87.72
N GLN A 31 -4.04 18.49 -88.59
CA GLN A 31 -3.85 17.19 -89.22
C GLN A 31 -3.71 17.32 -90.74
N LEU A 32 -3.01 16.38 -91.35
CA LEU A 32 -3.06 16.15 -92.80
C LEU A 32 -4.44 15.58 -93.14
N ALA A 33 -5.12 16.18 -94.11
CA ALA A 33 -6.48 15.82 -94.49
C ALA A 33 -6.69 15.93 -96.00
N GLY A 34 -7.83 15.43 -96.48
CA GLY A 34 -8.09 15.33 -97.91
C GLY A 34 -7.14 14.35 -98.60
N VAL A 35 -6.61 13.37 -97.86
CA VAL A 35 -5.64 12.41 -98.37
C VAL A 35 -6.36 11.35 -99.21
N THR A 36 -6.01 11.31 -100.50
CA THR A 36 -6.53 10.35 -101.48
C THR A 36 -5.44 9.37 -101.90
N THR A 37 -5.84 8.22 -102.47
CA THR A 37 -4.87 7.18 -102.86
C THR A 37 -3.86 7.72 -103.88
N GLY A 38 -2.58 7.38 -103.71
CA GLY A 38 -1.46 7.89 -104.51
C GLY A 38 -0.87 9.22 -104.04
N ALA A 39 -1.50 9.92 -103.08
CA ALA A 39 -0.91 11.12 -102.47
C ALA A 39 0.38 10.77 -101.74
N TRP A 40 1.33 11.71 -101.65
CA TRP A 40 2.51 11.56 -100.82
C TRP A 40 3.01 12.88 -100.23
N VAL A 41 3.71 12.79 -99.10
CA VAL A 41 4.40 13.91 -98.46
C VAL A 41 5.87 13.57 -98.23
N ARG A 42 6.75 14.56 -98.43
CA ARG A 42 8.19 14.48 -98.13
C ARG A 42 8.55 15.36 -96.93
N TYR A 43 9.20 14.73 -95.96
CA TYR A 43 9.91 15.37 -94.87
C TYR A 43 11.41 15.37 -95.18
N PRO A 44 11.97 16.51 -95.62
CA PRO A 44 13.36 16.54 -96.04
C PRO A 44 14.32 16.60 -94.86
N ASN A 45 15.51 15.99 -95.00
CA ASN A 45 16.63 16.09 -94.06
C ASN A 45 16.22 15.80 -92.60
N VAL A 46 15.48 14.72 -92.39
CA VAL A 46 15.20 14.17 -91.06
C VAL A 46 16.50 13.59 -90.53
N ASN A 47 17.15 14.30 -89.62
CA ASN A 47 18.44 13.91 -89.04
C ASN A 47 18.24 13.17 -87.72
N LEU A 48 18.73 11.94 -87.66
CA LEU A 48 18.67 11.09 -86.48
C LEU A 48 19.93 11.17 -85.61
N ASP A 49 20.96 11.91 -86.04
CA ASP A 49 22.27 11.92 -85.41
C ASP A 49 22.79 10.48 -85.18
N SER A 50 23.10 10.11 -83.93
CA SER A 50 23.50 8.75 -83.54
C SER A 50 22.31 7.84 -83.18
N ASN A 51 21.08 8.35 -83.22
CA ASN A 51 19.90 7.53 -82.95
C ASN A 51 19.61 6.61 -84.12
N GLN A 52 19.13 5.41 -83.78
CA GLN A 52 18.80 4.36 -84.73
C GLN A 52 17.28 4.20 -84.75
N ALA A 53 16.61 4.70 -85.78
CA ALA A 53 15.17 4.49 -85.91
C ALA A 53 14.91 3.05 -86.34
N VAL A 54 14.05 2.39 -85.57
CA VAL A 54 13.68 0.98 -85.76
C VAL A 54 12.17 0.80 -85.91
N ALA A 55 11.38 1.81 -85.56
CA ALA A 55 9.93 1.78 -85.75
C ALA A 55 9.37 3.17 -86.10
N ILE A 56 8.17 3.19 -86.68
CA ILE A 56 7.38 4.40 -86.90
C ILE A 56 6.02 4.21 -86.25
N GLU A 57 5.65 5.17 -85.39
CA GLU A 57 4.27 5.35 -84.96
C GLU A 57 3.55 6.33 -85.88
N VAL A 58 2.33 5.96 -86.26
CA VAL A 58 1.41 6.84 -86.99
C VAL A 58 0.14 6.99 -86.18
N ARG A 59 -0.23 8.24 -85.91
CA ARG A 59 -1.54 8.58 -85.36
C ARG A 59 -2.46 9.09 -86.47
N TYR A 60 -3.59 8.42 -86.65
CA TYR A 60 -4.47 8.64 -87.80
C TYR A 60 -5.95 8.44 -87.43
N ASP A 61 -6.84 8.88 -88.32
CA ASP A 61 -8.28 8.67 -88.28
C ASP A 61 -8.72 8.16 -89.66
N ALA A 62 -9.28 6.95 -89.70
CA ALA A 62 -9.67 6.26 -90.92
C ALA A 62 -11.06 5.62 -90.73
N PRO A 63 -12.15 6.39 -90.85
CA PRO A 63 -13.47 5.88 -90.52
C PRO A 63 -13.98 4.87 -91.55
N THR A 64 -14.66 3.83 -91.09
CA THR A 64 -15.19 2.73 -91.90
C THR A 64 -16.08 3.21 -93.04
N GLY A 65 -16.83 4.30 -92.84
CA GLY A 65 -17.72 4.86 -93.86
C GLY A 65 -17.05 5.77 -94.89
N ARG A 66 -15.71 5.97 -94.83
CA ARG A 66 -14.98 6.84 -95.77
C ARG A 66 -13.64 6.28 -96.27
N VAL A 67 -13.14 5.20 -95.68
CA VAL A 67 -11.83 4.61 -95.99
C VAL A 67 -11.95 3.08 -96.10
N VAL A 68 -11.44 2.51 -97.19
CA VAL A 68 -11.30 1.06 -97.41
C VAL A 68 -9.83 0.70 -97.62
N ASN A 69 -9.33 -0.28 -96.86
CA ASN A 69 -7.97 -0.83 -96.97
C ASN A 69 -6.86 0.25 -96.99
N GLY A 70 -6.94 1.20 -96.07
CA GLY A 70 -5.97 2.28 -95.92
C GLY A 70 -4.59 1.74 -95.52
N ARG A 71 -3.54 2.24 -96.15
CA ARG A 71 -2.14 1.88 -95.86
C ARG A 71 -1.17 3.01 -96.24
N ILE A 72 0.02 3.00 -95.66
CA ILE A 72 1.10 3.92 -95.99
C ILE A 72 2.34 3.12 -96.40
N GLU A 73 2.89 3.40 -97.57
CA GLU A 73 4.23 2.98 -97.95
C GLU A 73 5.23 4.05 -97.50
N VAL A 74 6.24 3.65 -96.72
CA VAL A 74 7.31 4.55 -96.25
C VAL A 74 8.51 4.40 -97.17
N TYR A 75 9.02 5.49 -97.73
CA TYR A 75 10.23 5.50 -98.54
C TYR A 75 11.30 6.40 -97.95
N VAL A 76 12.54 6.06 -98.24
CA VAL A 76 13.74 6.77 -97.78
C VAL A 76 14.52 7.27 -98.98
N ASP A 77 14.91 8.55 -98.94
CA ASP A 77 15.70 9.33 -99.91
C ASP A 77 15.04 9.51 -101.30
N SER A 78 14.38 8.50 -101.84
CA SER A 78 13.67 8.56 -103.12
C SER A 78 12.40 7.69 -103.12
N LEU A 79 11.35 8.16 -103.82
CA LEU A 79 10.14 7.37 -104.11
C LEU A 79 10.36 6.28 -105.17
N ASP A 80 11.50 6.32 -105.88
CA ASP A 80 11.88 5.29 -106.86
C ASP A 80 12.53 4.07 -106.18
N ASN A 81 12.86 4.16 -104.89
CA ASN A 81 13.37 3.04 -104.10
C ASN A 81 12.24 2.06 -103.74
N ASP A 82 12.59 0.85 -103.29
CA ASP A 82 11.60 -0.02 -102.64
C ASP A 82 11.16 0.60 -101.30
N PRO A 83 9.87 0.48 -100.92
CA PRO A 83 9.41 1.01 -99.65
C PRO A 83 10.10 0.28 -98.48
N LEU A 84 10.56 1.05 -97.49
CA LEU A 84 11.13 0.57 -96.23
C LEU A 84 10.12 -0.25 -95.41
N GLY A 85 8.83 -0.01 -95.64
CA GLY A 85 7.76 -0.76 -94.99
C GLY A 85 6.38 -0.30 -95.42
N THR A 86 5.38 -1.13 -95.14
CA THR A 86 3.97 -0.80 -95.34
C THR A 86 3.24 -0.80 -94.01
N ILE A 87 2.61 0.33 -93.67
CA ILE A 87 1.79 0.53 -92.48
C ILE A 87 0.34 0.28 -92.85
N ASN A 88 -0.25 -0.79 -92.36
CA ASN A 88 -1.70 -1.00 -92.50
C ASN A 88 -2.45 -0.11 -91.51
N LEU A 89 -3.56 0.47 -91.96
CA LEU A 89 -4.39 1.40 -91.17
C LEU A 89 -5.78 0.78 -90.93
N PRO A 90 -5.94 -0.04 -89.87
CA PRO A 90 -7.25 -0.47 -89.42
C PRO A 90 -8.24 0.70 -89.26
N ASN A 91 -9.50 0.48 -89.59
CA ASN A 91 -10.48 1.55 -89.43
C ASN A 91 -10.66 1.94 -87.95
N THR A 92 -10.76 3.23 -87.66
CA THR A 92 -10.75 3.78 -86.29
C THR A 92 -12.15 3.98 -85.70
N GLY A 93 -13.11 4.43 -86.50
CA GLY A 93 -14.49 4.72 -86.08
C GLY A 93 -15.47 4.70 -87.27
N SER A 94 -16.74 5.09 -87.07
CA SER A 94 -17.75 5.13 -88.15
C SER A 94 -17.79 6.45 -88.92
N GLY A 95 -17.24 7.52 -88.36
CA GLY A 95 -17.10 8.84 -88.96
C GLY A 95 -15.84 9.55 -88.45
N TRP A 96 -15.51 10.70 -89.04
CA TRP A 96 -14.31 11.47 -88.69
C TRP A 96 -14.34 11.95 -87.23
N GLY A 97 -13.17 12.02 -86.61
CA GLY A 97 -12.92 12.49 -85.24
C GLY A 97 -12.43 11.42 -84.26
N THR A 98 -12.29 10.15 -84.69
CA THR A 98 -11.79 9.07 -83.84
C THR A 98 -10.40 8.66 -84.29
N HIS A 99 -9.38 9.00 -83.51
CA HIS A 99 -7.99 8.67 -83.85
C HIS A 99 -7.52 7.38 -83.18
N ALA A 100 -6.65 6.65 -83.86
CA ALA A 100 -5.86 5.54 -83.32
C ALA A 100 -4.38 5.73 -83.64
N SER A 101 -3.52 4.99 -82.94
CA SER A 101 -2.10 4.87 -83.28
C SER A 101 -1.79 3.45 -83.74
N VAL A 102 -0.89 3.33 -84.70
CA VAL A 102 -0.25 2.07 -85.09
C VAL A 102 1.26 2.25 -85.06
N ILE A 103 1.98 1.26 -84.53
CA ILE A 103 3.44 1.20 -84.55
C ILE A 103 3.83 0.08 -85.51
N ILE A 104 4.76 0.34 -86.42
CA ILE A 104 5.39 -0.69 -87.23
C ILE A 104 6.89 -0.67 -87.02
N ASP A 105 7.51 -1.84 -87.11
CA ASP A 105 8.96 -1.94 -87.23
C ASP A 105 9.40 -1.63 -88.67
N LEU A 106 10.55 -0.99 -88.80
CA LEU A 106 11.21 -0.72 -90.07
C LEU A 106 12.09 -1.93 -90.42
N LEU A 107 11.91 -2.49 -91.62
CA LEU A 107 12.59 -3.71 -92.04
C LEU A 107 13.30 -3.53 -93.39
N PRO A 108 14.60 -3.86 -93.51
CA PRO A 108 15.54 -4.20 -92.42
C PRO A 108 15.87 -2.98 -91.54
N PRO A 109 16.19 -3.17 -90.25
CA PRO A 109 16.29 -2.08 -89.29
C PRO A 109 17.49 -1.18 -89.60
N THR A 110 17.48 0.00 -88.97
CA THR A 110 18.57 0.99 -88.89
C THR A 110 18.53 2.10 -89.95
N LEU A 111 17.52 2.95 -89.86
CA LEU A 111 17.69 4.31 -90.38
C LEU A 111 18.56 5.10 -89.39
N THR A 112 19.71 5.59 -89.83
CA THR A 112 20.64 6.40 -89.03
C THR A 112 21.10 7.61 -89.84
N GLY A 113 21.58 8.68 -89.19
CA GLY A 113 21.98 9.88 -89.91
C GLY A 113 20.80 10.63 -90.56
N ALA A 114 21.07 11.35 -91.65
CA ALA A 114 20.10 12.25 -92.27
C ALA A 114 19.50 11.67 -93.55
N HIS A 115 18.17 11.65 -93.62
CA HIS A 115 17.41 11.10 -94.74
C HIS A 115 16.22 11.97 -95.14
N ASP A 116 15.79 11.86 -96.39
CA ASP A 116 14.47 12.35 -96.77
C ASP A 116 13.43 11.24 -96.58
N LEU A 117 12.37 11.50 -95.82
CA LEU A 117 11.30 10.54 -95.59
C LEU A 117 10.08 10.87 -96.42
N TYR A 118 9.58 9.87 -97.14
CA TYR A 118 8.34 9.99 -97.90
C TYR A 118 7.29 9.05 -97.32
N PHE A 119 6.08 9.57 -97.12
CA PHE A 119 4.91 8.80 -96.74
C PHE A 119 3.94 8.83 -97.91
N LYS A 120 3.77 7.70 -98.58
CA LYS A 120 2.85 7.53 -99.72
C LYS A 120 1.60 6.81 -99.25
N PHE A 121 0.47 7.46 -99.46
CA PHE A 121 -0.83 7.05 -98.94
C PHE A 121 -1.57 6.23 -99.99
N LEU A 122 -2.08 5.07 -99.59
CA LEU A 122 -2.79 4.16 -100.47
C LEU A 122 -4.08 3.69 -99.80
N SER A 123 -5.12 3.52 -100.61
CA SER A 123 -6.37 2.84 -100.26
C SER A 123 -6.91 2.15 -101.50
N ASP A 124 -8.01 1.41 -101.33
CA ASP A 124 -8.75 0.82 -102.43
C ASP A 124 -10.07 1.63 -102.59
N PRO A 125 -10.05 2.80 -103.25
CA PRO A 125 -11.14 3.76 -103.20
C PRO A 125 -12.37 3.31 -103.99
N ASP A 126 -13.54 3.74 -103.53
CA ASP A 126 -14.79 3.69 -104.27
C ASP A 126 -15.57 5.04 -104.14
N THR A 127 -16.79 5.10 -104.66
CA THR A 127 -17.61 6.33 -104.64
C THR A 127 -17.91 6.85 -103.23
N ASP A 128 -18.09 5.95 -102.26
CA ASP A 128 -18.43 6.31 -100.87
C ASP A 128 -17.18 6.46 -99.99
N HIS A 129 -16.08 5.80 -100.36
CA HIS A 129 -14.81 5.74 -99.64
C HIS A 129 -13.62 6.34 -100.42
N PRO A 130 -13.61 7.66 -100.67
CA PRO A 130 -12.62 8.28 -101.54
C PRO A 130 -11.26 8.57 -100.88
N TYR A 131 -11.11 8.33 -99.58
CA TYR A 131 -9.95 8.79 -98.79
C TYR A 131 -9.08 7.64 -98.27
N VAL A 132 -7.86 7.98 -97.88
CA VAL A 132 -6.94 7.08 -97.14
C VAL A 132 -7.05 7.30 -95.62
N GLY A 133 -7.29 8.54 -95.19
CA GLY A 133 -7.44 8.90 -93.78
C GLY A 133 -7.02 10.34 -93.50
N ASN A 134 -7.17 10.76 -92.25
CA ASN A 134 -6.57 11.97 -91.71
C ASN A 134 -5.38 11.58 -90.81
N PHE A 135 -4.28 12.32 -90.86
CA PHE A 135 -3.04 11.96 -90.15
C PHE A 135 -2.58 13.09 -89.25
N ASP A 136 -2.43 12.80 -87.97
CA ASP A 136 -2.04 13.78 -86.94
C ASP A 136 -0.52 13.91 -86.90
N TYR A 137 0.19 12.82 -86.61
CA TYR A 137 1.65 12.80 -86.60
C TYR A 137 2.22 11.46 -87.08
N PHE A 138 3.48 11.54 -87.52
CA PHE A 138 4.40 10.43 -87.68
C PHE A 138 5.52 10.62 -86.66
N ARG A 139 5.87 9.57 -85.91
CA ARG A 139 6.92 9.60 -84.91
C ARG A 139 7.88 8.45 -85.15
N LEU A 140 9.15 8.78 -85.40
CA LEU A 140 10.22 7.78 -85.43
C LEU A 140 10.51 7.34 -83.99
N MET A 141 10.52 6.03 -83.81
CA MET A 141 10.84 5.36 -82.56
C MET A 141 12.23 4.77 -82.70
N TYR A 142 13.11 5.13 -81.78
CA TYR A 142 14.50 4.72 -81.80
C TYR A 142 14.72 3.53 -80.87
N THR A 143 15.78 2.77 -81.10
CA THR A 143 16.21 1.73 -80.18
C THR A 143 16.48 2.35 -78.80
N VAL A 144 15.78 1.86 -77.77
CA VAL A 144 15.98 2.29 -76.36
C VAL A 144 17.06 1.46 -75.66
N LYS A 145 18.01 0.90 -76.43
CA LYS A 145 19.07 0.06 -75.89
C LYS A 145 19.93 0.78 -74.86
N ALA A 146 20.10 2.09 -74.98
CA ALA A 146 20.77 2.86 -73.95
C ALA A 146 20.05 2.80 -72.58
N ASP A 147 18.72 2.81 -72.57
CA ASP A 147 17.93 2.68 -71.34
C ASP A 147 17.97 1.23 -70.81
N LEU A 148 17.88 0.25 -71.71
CA LEU A 148 18.04 -1.17 -71.39
C LEU A 148 19.41 -1.47 -70.79
N ASP A 149 20.49 -1.00 -71.42
CA ASP A 149 21.87 -1.15 -70.97
C ASP A 149 22.10 -0.47 -69.62
N ALA A 150 21.50 0.70 -69.40
CA ALA A 150 21.54 1.39 -68.12
C ALA A 150 20.81 0.58 -67.02
N ALA A 151 19.65 -0.01 -67.33
CA ALA A 151 18.93 -0.88 -66.41
C ALA A 151 19.70 -2.17 -66.10
N ILE A 152 20.26 -2.83 -67.12
CA ILE A 152 21.15 -3.99 -66.95
C ILE A 152 22.30 -3.60 -66.02
N ALA A 153 23.05 -2.54 -66.34
CA ALA A 153 24.18 -2.11 -65.53
C ALA A 153 23.80 -1.74 -64.09
N GLN A 154 22.63 -1.14 -63.88
CA GLN A 154 22.11 -0.81 -62.55
C GLN A 154 21.84 -2.06 -61.71
N TYR A 155 21.32 -3.13 -62.32
CA TYR A 155 20.86 -4.31 -61.60
C TYR A 155 21.81 -5.52 -61.65
N SER A 156 22.78 -5.57 -62.56
CA SER A 156 23.80 -6.63 -62.59
C SER A 156 24.48 -6.89 -61.24
N PRO A 157 24.79 -5.88 -60.38
CA PRO A 157 25.38 -6.13 -59.06
C PRO A 157 24.53 -7.01 -58.12
N TYR A 158 23.21 -7.11 -58.34
CA TYR A 158 22.32 -7.94 -57.52
C TYR A 158 22.60 -9.44 -57.72
N THR A 159 23.36 -9.80 -58.75
CA THR A 159 23.76 -11.19 -59.02
C THR A 159 24.91 -11.68 -58.13
N GLU A 160 25.63 -10.79 -57.44
CA GLU A 160 26.79 -11.14 -56.62
C GLU A 160 26.40 -11.99 -55.39
N ASN A 161 25.22 -11.76 -54.82
CA ASN A 161 24.75 -12.39 -53.59
C ASN A 161 23.32 -12.93 -53.74
N PRO A 162 23.11 -14.03 -54.50
CA PRO A 162 21.78 -14.61 -54.73
C PRO A 162 21.08 -15.01 -53.43
N ASP A 163 21.84 -15.53 -52.47
CA ASP A 163 21.32 -16.05 -51.21
C ASP A 163 20.78 -14.96 -50.26
N TRP A 164 20.96 -13.68 -50.61
CA TRP A 164 20.36 -12.57 -49.86
C TRP A 164 18.86 -12.44 -50.11
N TYR A 165 18.31 -13.06 -51.15
CA TYR A 165 16.95 -12.83 -51.62
C TYR A 165 16.10 -14.10 -51.55
N ASP A 166 14.77 -13.95 -51.60
CA ASP A 166 13.90 -15.11 -51.81
C ASP A 166 14.25 -15.80 -53.13
N ALA A 167 14.36 -17.13 -53.09
CA ALA A 167 14.85 -17.90 -54.23
C ALA A 167 13.94 -17.79 -55.46
N ALA A 168 12.62 -17.65 -55.29
CA ALA A 168 11.69 -17.53 -56.40
C ALA A 168 11.74 -16.12 -57.02
N ASP A 169 11.77 -15.09 -56.19
CA ASP A 169 11.89 -13.71 -56.65
C ASP A 169 13.24 -13.46 -57.34
N TYR A 170 14.32 -14.00 -56.77
CA TYR A 170 15.65 -13.95 -57.38
C TYR A 170 15.71 -14.69 -58.71
N ALA A 171 15.13 -15.90 -58.81
CA ALA A 171 15.09 -16.63 -60.08
C ALA A 171 14.35 -15.84 -61.17
N ALA A 172 13.21 -15.24 -60.82
CA ALA A 172 12.45 -14.40 -61.76
C ALA A 172 13.24 -13.16 -62.20
N PHE A 173 13.98 -12.53 -61.29
CA PHE A 173 14.90 -11.44 -61.62
C PHE A 173 16.05 -11.89 -62.53
N ALA A 174 16.72 -13.00 -62.20
CA ALA A 174 17.83 -13.52 -62.98
C ALA A 174 17.41 -13.89 -64.41
N ASP A 175 16.23 -14.51 -64.57
CA ASP A 175 15.66 -14.81 -65.88
C ASP A 175 15.37 -13.52 -66.68
N ALA A 176 14.80 -12.50 -66.03
CA ALA A 176 14.53 -11.20 -66.67
C ALA A 176 15.83 -10.46 -67.07
N LEU A 177 16.88 -10.53 -66.23
CA LEU A 177 18.18 -9.95 -66.54
C LEU A 177 18.84 -10.67 -67.72
N ALA A 178 18.81 -12.00 -67.75
CA ALA A 178 19.34 -12.77 -68.88
C ALA A 178 18.59 -12.49 -70.18
N ALA A 179 17.26 -12.33 -70.12
CA ALA A 179 16.45 -11.93 -71.27
C ALA A 179 16.81 -10.51 -71.74
N ALA A 180 16.97 -9.56 -70.81
CA ALA A 180 17.40 -8.19 -71.10
C ALA A 180 18.78 -8.16 -71.77
N GLU A 181 19.76 -8.91 -71.26
CA GLU A 181 21.09 -9.04 -71.86
C GLU A 181 21.04 -9.64 -73.27
N ALA A 182 20.18 -10.64 -73.50
CA ALA A 182 19.99 -11.22 -74.83
C ALA A 182 19.42 -10.20 -75.84
N VAL A 183 18.42 -9.41 -75.43
CA VAL A 183 17.82 -8.34 -76.26
C VAL A 183 18.81 -7.20 -76.51
N SER A 184 19.60 -6.82 -75.51
CA SER A 184 20.68 -5.84 -75.67
C SER A 184 21.75 -6.33 -76.65
N ALA A 185 22.12 -7.62 -76.61
CA ALA A 185 23.11 -8.20 -77.50
C ALA A 185 22.63 -8.38 -78.95
N ASP A 186 21.33 -8.54 -79.20
CA ASP A 186 20.81 -8.75 -80.56
C ASP A 186 20.79 -7.45 -81.37
N PRO A 187 21.65 -7.27 -82.40
CA PRO A 187 21.70 -6.04 -83.20
C PRO A 187 20.39 -5.71 -83.94
N ASN A 188 19.44 -6.65 -84.02
CA ASN A 188 18.16 -6.49 -84.70
C ASN A 188 16.97 -6.32 -83.74
N ALA A 189 17.19 -6.28 -82.43
CA ALA A 189 16.10 -6.13 -81.46
C ALA A 189 15.24 -4.88 -81.74
N GLY A 190 13.92 -5.06 -81.74
CA GLY A 190 12.96 -4.01 -82.03
C GLY A 190 12.78 -3.01 -80.88
N HIS A 191 12.10 -1.89 -81.14
CA HIS A 191 11.82 -0.89 -80.09
C HIS A 191 10.97 -1.49 -78.95
N GLN A 192 9.88 -2.18 -79.30
CA GLN A 192 8.96 -2.76 -78.31
C GLN A 192 9.64 -3.86 -77.50
N GLU A 193 10.45 -4.70 -78.15
CA GLU A 193 11.21 -5.76 -77.48
C GLU A 193 12.18 -5.21 -76.44
N ALA A 194 12.95 -4.17 -76.78
CA ALA A 194 13.85 -3.51 -75.83
C ALA A 194 13.09 -2.81 -74.69
N ALA A 195 11.94 -2.19 -74.98
CA ALA A 195 11.11 -1.53 -73.98
C ALA A 195 10.45 -2.52 -72.99
N ASP A 196 9.96 -3.65 -73.50
CA ASP A 196 9.37 -4.74 -72.71
C ASP A 196 10.43 -5.38 -71.81
N ALA A 197 11.61 -5.70 -72.35
CA ALA A 197 12.72 -6.25 -71.58
C ALA A 197 13.18 -5.32 -70.46
N THR A 198 13.26 -4.00 -70.74
CA THR A 198 13.60 -3.00 -69.72
C THR A 198 12.56 -2.97 -68.60
N SER A 199 11.28 -2.95 -68.97
CA SER A 199 10.17 -2.87 -68.02
C SER A 199 10.08 -4.13 -67.15
N GLU A 200 10.26 -5.31 -67.74
CA GLU A 200 10.26 -6.59 -67.02
C GLU A 200 11.44 -6.67 -66.05
N LEU A 201 12.65 -6.30 -66.48
CA LEU A 201 13.83 -6.26 -65.61
C LEU A 201 13.61 -5.35 -64.40
N ILE A 202 13.15 -4.11 -64.63
CA ILE A 202 12.85 -3.17 -63.53
C ILE A 202 11.78 -3.75 -62.61
N ALA A 203 10.71 -4.33 -63.16
CA ALA A 203 9.63 -4.91 -62.37
C ALA A 203 10.15 -6.03 -61.46
N LYS A 204 10.96 -6.96 -61.97
CA LYS A 204 11.53 -8.05 -61.17
C LYS A 204 12.59 -7.58 -60.19
N ALA A 205 13.43 -6.63 -60.57
CA ALA A 205 14.44 -6.09 -59.67
C ALA A 205 13.80 -5.31 -58.51
N SER A 206 12.69 -4.61 -58.76
CA SER A 206 12.01 -3.79 -57.75
C SER A 206 11.34 -4.58 -56.62
N VAL A 207 11.08 -5.87 -56.84
CA VAL A 207 10.50 -6.75 -55.80
C VAL A 207 11.56 -7.46 -54.96
N LEU A 208 12.83 -7.40 -55.36
CA LEU A 208 13.91 -8.01 -54.59
C LEU A 208 14.06 -7.33 -53.23
N ARG A 209 14.06 -8.17 -52.19
CA ARG A 209 14.23 -7.74 -50.80
C ARG A 209 15.18 -8.69 -50.09
N TRP A 210 16.08 -8.12 -49.29
CA TRP A 210 17.01 -8.90 -48.49
C TRP A 210 16.25 -9.69 -47.40
N LEU A 211 16.46 -11.00 -47.33
CA LEU A 211 15.89 -11.91 -46.33
C LEU A 211 16.23 -11.47 -44.91
N ILE A 212 17.43 -10.93 -44.70
CA ILE A 212 17.88 -10.47 -43.38
C ILE A 212 17.02 -9.35 -42.79
N ILE A 213 16.31 -8.57 -43.63
CA ILE A 213 15.37 -7.56 -43.15
C ILE A 213 14.19 -8.25 -42.45
N ASP A 214 13.72 -9.38 -42.98
CA ASP A 214 12.66 -10.17 -42.34
C ASP A 214 13.15 -10.87 -41.08
N GLU A 215 14.38 -11.42 -41.10
CA GLU A 215 14.98 -12.04 -39.92
C GLU A 215 15.15 -11.05 -38.77
N LEU A 216 15.70 -9.86 -39.05
CA LEU A 216 15.84 -8.80 -38.05
C LEU A 216 14.47 -8.34 -37.53
N SER A 217 13.49 -8.16 -38.42
CA SER A 217 12.13 -7.77 -38.02
C SER A 217 11.47 -8.81 -37.11
N ALA A 218 11.68 -10.10 -37.40
CA ALA A 218 11.21 -11.19 -36.55
C ALA A 218 11.90 -11.18 -35.19
N LEU A 219 13.23 -10.98 -35.14
CA LEU A 219 13.97 -10.92 -33.88
C LEU A 219 13.57 -9.70 -33.03
N VAL A 220 13.44 -8.52 -33.64
CA VAL A 220 12.93 -7.30 -32.99
C VAL A 220 11.56 -7.54 -32.37
N SER A 221 10.67 -8.24 -33.08
CA SER A 221 9.33 -8.58 -32.61
C SER A 221 9.34 -9.59 -31.45
N ALA A 222 10.20 -10.60 -31.52
CA ALA A 222 10.32 -11.63 -30.49
C ALA A 222 10.94 -11.07 -29.20
N THR A 223 12.05 -10.33 -29.33
CA THR A 223 12.78 -9.76 -28.20
C THR A 223 12.06 -8.58 -27.55
N GLY A 224 11.24 -7.84 -28.31
CA GLY A 224 10.42 -6.73 -27.80
C GLY A 224 9.34 -7.13 -26.79
N GLN A 225 9.20 -8.42 -26.48
CA GLN A 225 8.29 -8.93 -25.44
C GLN A 225 8.92 -8.98 -24.03
N ALA A 226 10.23 -8.76 -23.92
CA ALA A 226 10.90 -8.72 -22.62
C ALA A 226 10.44 -7.52 -21.79
N ASN A 227 10.37 -7.67 -20.46
CA ASN A 227 10.00 -6.59 -19.56
C ASN A 227 11.24 -6.04 -18.83
N GLU A 228 11.45 -4.73 -18.91
CA GLU A 228 12.60 -4.05 -18.28
C GLU A 228 12.75 -4.37 -16.78
N SER A 229 11.65 -4.47 -16.05
CA SER A 229 11.64 -4.70 -14.61
C SER A 229 12.32 -6.00 -14.18
N ASP A 230 12.36 -6.99 -15.08
CA ASP A 230 12.79 -8.35 -14.78
C ASP A 230 14.31 -8.49 -14.87
N TYR A 231 15.00 -7.53 -15.50
CA TYR A 231 16.42 -7.59 -15.80
C TYR A 231 17.22 -6.50 -15.10
N THR A 232 18.53 -6.70 -14.97
CA THR A 232 19.43 -5.69 -14.40
C THR A 232 19.46 -4.45 -15.31
N ALA A 233 19.59 -3.25 -14.73
CA ALA A 233 19.52 -2.03 -15.52
C ALA A 233 20.67 -1.95 -16.54
N SER A 234 21.85 -2.47 -16.19
CA SER A 234 23.00 -2.50 -17.09
C SER A 234 22.77 -3.42 -18.31
N SER A 235 22.27 -4.64 -18.09
CA SER A 235 22.03 -5.59 -19.18
C SER A 235 20.87 -5.13 -20.07
N TRP A 236 19.82 -4.58 -19.45
CA TRP A 236 18.70 -3.98 -20.17
C TRP A 236 19.12 -2.80 -21.04
N ALA A 237 19.97 -1.89 -20.53
CA ALA A 237 20.43 -0.74 -21.30
C ALA A 237 21.20 -1.16 -22.57
N THR A 238 22.02 -2.22 -22.50
CA THR A 238 22.70 -2.77 -23.68
C THR A 238 21.71 -3.36 -24.68
N PHE A 239 20.75 -4.17 -24.21
CA PHE A 239 19.68 -4.72 -25.05
C PHE A 239 18.85 -3.62 -25.72
N ALA A 240 18.38 -2.64 -24.96
CA ALA A 240 17.56 -1.54 -25.45
C ALA A 240 18.28 -0.71 -26.51
N ALA A 241 19.59 -0.49 -26.37
CA ALA A 241 20.40 0.21 -27.37
C ALA A 241 20.50 -0.59 -28.68
N ALA A 242 20.77 -1.89 -28.61
CA ALA A 242 20.83 -2.76 -29.80
C ALA A 242 19.45 -2.84 -30.50
N HIS A 243 18.37 -2.97 -29.72
CA HIS A 243 17.00 -2.99 -30.23
C HIS A 243 16.61 -1.67 -30.93
N ALA A 244 17.00 -0.53 -30.35
CA ALA A 244 16.79 0.78 -30.96
C ALA A 244 17.59 0.96 -32.26
N THR A 245 18.84 0.47 -32.32
CA THR A 245 19.64 0.48 -33.56
C THR A 245 18.93 -0.35 -34.64
N ALA A 246 18.49 -1.57 -34.32
CA ALA A 246 17.78 -2.44 -35.26
C ALA A 246 16.51 -1.78 -35.85
N LEU A 247 15.73 -1.09 -35.03
CA LEU A 247 14.52 -0.36 -35.45
C LEU A 247 14.82 0.86 -36.34
N SER A 248 16.03 1.39 -36.30
CA SER A 248 16.40 2.60 -37.04
C SER A 248 16.88 2.33 -38.48
N LEU A 249 17.17 1.07 -38.82
CA LEU A 249 17.73 0.72 -40.12
C LEU A 249 16.70 0.90 -41.25
N SER A 250 17.19 1.38 -42.40
CA SER A 250 16.41 1.50 -43.63
C SER A 250 17.21 0.93 -44.80
N PRO A 251 16.61 0.07 -45.66
CA PRO A 251 17.33 -0.53 -46.79
C PRO A 251 17.72 0.50 -47.87
N THR A 252 17.20 1.73 -47.81
CA THR A 252 17.57 2.82 -48.73
C THR A 252 18.81 3.59 -48.31
N THR A 253 19.22 3.49 -47.04
CA THR A 253 20.34 4.26 -46.47
C THR A 253 21.39 3.39 -45.79
N ASN A 254 21.05 2.14 -45.47
CA ASN A 254 21.92 1.19 -44.80
C ASN A 254 22.27 0.02 -45.72
N SER A 255 23.46 -0.54 -45.51
CA SER A 255 23.98 -1.68 -46.25
C SER A 255 23.48 -3.01 -45.67
N HIS A 256 23.60 -4.10 -46.43
CA HIS A 256 23.31 -5.45 -45.95
C HIS A 256 24.14 -5.79 -44.68
N ALA A 257 25.42 -5.40 -44.66
CA ALA A 257 26.31 -5.64 -43.52
C ALA A 257 25.85 -4.91 -42.24
N ASP A 258 25.18 -3.75 -42.36
CA ASP A 258 24.59 -3.06 -41.20
C ASP A 258 23.44 -3.89 -40.60
N TYR A 259 22.64 -4.56 -41.43
CA TYR A 259 21.60 -5.48 -40.98
C TYR A 259 22.18 -6.74 -40.33
N GLU A 260 23.25 -7.31 -40.90
CA GLU A 260 23.96 -8.46 -40.30
C GLU A 260 24.50 -8.12 -38.91
N THR A 261 25.12 -6.95 -38.79
CA THR A 261 25.64 -6.46 -37.52
C THR A 261 24.52 -6.23 -36.52
N ALA A 262 23.44 -5.54 -36.91
CA ALA A 262 22.32 -5.29 -36.01
C ALA A 262 21.58 -6.56 -35.56
N LEU A 263 21.48 -7.57 -36.44
CA LEU A 263 20.91 -8.87 -36.10
C LEU A 263 21.77 -9.58 -35.05
N ALA A 264 23.08 -9.65 -35.27
CA ALA A 264 24.02 -10.26 -34.33
C ALA A 264 24.06 -9.52 -32.99
N ASP A 265 24.19 -8.19 -33.01
CA ASP A 265 24.26 -7.36 -31.81
C ASP A 265 22.96 -7.46 -30.98
N LEU A 266 21.80 -7.47 -31.64
CA LEU A 266 20.52 -7.64 -30.94
C LEU A 266 20.39 -9.03 -30.31
N GLN A 267 20.77 -10.08 -31.03
CA GLN A 267 20.74 -11.45 -30.52
C GLN A 267 21.68 -11.60 -29.33
N ASP A 268 22.93 -11.15 -29.45
CA ASP A 268 23.93 -11.21 -28.39
C ASP A 268 23.50 -10.41 -27.16
N ALA A 269 22.94 -9.21 -27.35
CA ALA A 269 22.47 -8.38 -26.24
C ALA A 269 21.23 -8.98 -25.54
N TYR A 270 20.34 -9.64 -26.30
CA TYR A 270 19.20 -10.37 -25.74
C TYR A 270 19.64 -11.60 -24.94
N ASP A 271 20.57 -12.39 -25.47
CA ASP A 271 21.11 -13.57 -24.77
C ASP A 271 21.96 -13.18 -23.54
N ALA A 272 22.51 -11.96 -23.53
CA ALA A 272 23.24 -11.39 -22.41
C ALA A 272 22.35 -10.71 -21.35
N LEU A 273 21.02 -10.72 -21.49
CA LEU A 273 20.11 -10.22 -20.47
C LEU A 273 20.28 -10.98 -19.16
N VAL A 274 20.45 -10.24 -18.05
CA VAL A 274 20.66 -10.80 -16.72
C VAL A 274 19.40 -10.55 -15.90
N LEU A 275 18.75 -11.61 -15.43
CA LEU A 275 17.58 -11.50 -14.57
C LEU A 275 17.94 -10.92 -13.20
N ARG A 276 17.06 -10.07 -12.68
CA ARG A 276 17.06 -9.70 -11.27
C ARG A 276 16.54 -10.87 -10.44
N LEU A 277 17.13 -11.04 -9.26
CA LEU A 277 16.77 -12.06 -8.30
C LEU A 277 15.67 -11.55 -7.38
N GLU A 278 14.79 -12.45 -6.93
CA GLU A 278 13.82 -12.13 -5.87
C GLU A 278 14.55 -11.72 -4.58
N SER A 279 14.00 -10.72 -3.88
CA SER A 279 14.51 -10.31 -2.57
C SER A 279 13.46 -10.53 -1.48
N ALA A 280 13.93 -10.66 -0.23
CA ALA A 280 13.08 -10.70 0.95
C ALA A 280 13.54 -9.62 1.91
N THR A 281 12.60 -8.80 2.38
CA THR A 281 12.84 -7.77 3.39
C THR A 281 12.23 -8.19 4.71
N ALA A 282 12.93 -7.99 5.82
CA ALA A 282 12.46 -8.33 7.15
C ALA A 282 12.78 -7.23 8.17
N ILE A 283 11.83 -6.97 9.06
CA ILE A 283 12.06 -6.19 10.28
C ILE A 283 12.46 -7.17 11.39
N ALA A 284 13.62 -6.95 11.99
CA ALA A 284 14.19 -7.77 13.06
C ALA A 284 14.42 -6.93 14.34
N ASP A 285 14.32 -7.60 15.49
CA ASP A 285 14.60 -7.02 16.81
C ASP A 285 13.78 -5.78 17.18
N ALA A 286 12.62 -5.59 16.53
CA ALA A 286 11.74 -4.48 16.80
C ALA A 286 10.84 -4.71 18.02
N PRO A 287 10.69 -3.72 18.91
CA PRO A 287 9.79 -3.83 20.05
C PRO A 287 8.33 -3.76 19.59
N THR A 288 7.46 -4.58 20.18
CA THR A 288 6.02 -4.57 19.85
C THR A 288 5.26 -3.45 20.58
N SER A 289 5.86 -2.82 21.58
CA SER A 289 5.27 -1.70 22.33
C SER A 289 6.34 -0.80 22.94
N ILE A 290 6.11 0.51 22.95
CA ILE A 290 6.93 1.50 23.65
C ILE A 290 6.06 2.49 24.44
N VAL A 291 6.70 3.30 25.27
CA VAL A 291 6.05 4.45 25.92
C VAL A 291 6.29 5.72 25.09
N GLU A 292 5.31 6.62 25.04
CA GLU A 292 5.40 7.92 24.38
C GLU A 292 6.69 8.66 24.81
N GLY A 293 7.46 9.12 23.82
CA GLY A 293 8.74 9.79 24.02
C GLY A 293 9.96 8.87 24.06
N GLU A 294 9.79 7.54 24.08
CA GLU A 294 10.88 6.59 23.81
C GLU A 294 11.14 6.46 22.30
N ASP A 295 12.40 6.15 21.96
CA ASP A 295 12.78 5.83 20.59
C ASP A 295 12.51 4.34 20.30
N VAL A 296 12.01 4.04 19.11
CA VAL A 296 11.90 2.69 18.59
C VAL A 296 13.19 2.37 17.85
N THR A 297 13.96 1.41 18.34
CA THR A 297 15.18 0.94 17.68
C THR A 297 15.01 -0.49 17.19
N PHE A 298 15.34 -0.75 15.94
CA PHE A 298 15.29 -2.09 15.34
C PHE A 298 16.23 -2.21 14.15
N ASN A 299 16.36 -3.39 13.57
CA ASN A 299 17.12 -3.60 12.34
C ASN A 299 16.20 -3.99 11.20
N VAL A 300 16.49 -3.48 10.02
CA VAL A 300 15.94 -4.01 8.78
C VAL A 300 17.02 -4.83 8.08
N ALA A 301 16.64 -5.96 7.49
CA ALA A 301 17.50 -6.83 6.72
C ALA A 301 16.85 -7.15 5.37
N VAL A 302 17.65 -7.17 4.31
CA VAL A 302 17.25 -7.61 2.97
C VAL A 302 18.12 -8.82 2.58
N THR A 303 17.72 -9.58 1.56
CA THR A 303 18.54 -10.66 0.97
C THR A 303 20.01 -10.25 0.85
N GLU A 304 20.92 -11.13 1.26
CA GLU A 304 22.37 -10.88 1.27
C GLU A 304 22.88 -10.41 -0.10
N GLY A 305 23.65 -9.32 -0.10
CA GLY A 305 24.17 -8.68 -1.31
C GLY A 305 23.26 -7.59 -1.89
N ALA A 306 22.03 -7.45 -1.39
CA ALA A 306 21.17 -6.31 -1.73
C ALA A 306 21.74 -5.01 -1.15
N THR A 307 21.65 -3.94 -1.95
CA THR A 307 22.18 -2.61 -1.66
C THR A 307 21.09 -1.56 -1.82
N GLY A 308 21.37 -0.31 -1.41
CA GLY A 308 20.45 0.81 -1.58
C GLY A 308 19.71 1.17 -0.29
N GLU A 309 18.53 1.75 -0.42
CA GLU A 309 17.74 2.26 0.71
C GLU A 309 16.47 1.44 0.95
N VAL A 310 16.08 1.33 2.21
CA VAL A 310 14.81 0.73 2.63
C VAL A 310 13.96 1.80 3.30
N SER A 311 12.72 1.96 2.84
CA SER A 311 11.76 2.89 3.42
C SER A 311 10.98 2.21 4.53
N ILE A 312 10.88 2.87 5.69
CA ILE A 312 10.07 2.41 6.80
C ILE A 312 8.74 3.15 6.75
N VAL A 313 7.67 2.41 6.53
CA VAL A 313 6.33 2.94 6.30
C VAL A 313 5.42 2.53 7.44
N ALA A 314 4.65 3.47 7.97
CA ALA A 314 3.61 3.24 8.95
C ALA A 314 2.26 3.71 8.38
N ASP A 315 1.28 2.81 8.29
CA ASP A 315 -0.07 3.13 7.81
C ASP A 315 -0.06 3.93 6.48
N GLU A 316 0.74 3.46 5.50
CA GLU A 316 0.97 4.07 4.17
C GLU A 316 1.76 5.39 4.16
N VAL A 317 2.28 5.85 5.31
CA VAL A 317 3.13 7.04 5.41
C VAL A 317 4.58 6.64 5.65
N THR A 318 5.48 7.05 4.76
CA THR A 318 6.93 6.89 4.96
C THR A 318 7.38 7.73 6.16
N LEU A 319 7.86 7.05 7.21
CA LEU A 319 8.41 7.69 8.41
C LEU A 319 9.87 8.09 8.23
N THR A 320 10.66 7.20 7.64
CA THR A 320 12.08 7.42 7.38
C THR A 320 12.58 6.45 6.29
N ALA A 321 13.78 6.69 5.77
CA ALA A 321 14.51 5.76 4.92
C ALA A 321 15.91 5.53 5.51
N VAL A 322 16.41 4.29 5.39
CA VAL A 322 17.75 3.91 5.86
C VAL A 322 18.53 3.23 4.74
N THR A 323 19.81 3.57 4.61
CA THR A 323 20.72 2.93 3.66
C THR A 323 21.25 1.61 4.23
N LEU A 324 21.20 0.54 3.45
CA LEU A 324 21.77 -0.76 3.80
C LEU A 324 23.30 -0.68 3.94
N GLY A 325 23.82 -1.34 4.98
CA GLY A 325 25.25 -1.56 5.18
C GLY A 325 25.81 -2.69 4.31
N GLU A 326 27.10 -2.99 4.49
CA GLU A 326 27.81 -4.03 3.72
C GLU A 326 27.22 -5.45 3.89
N ASP A 327 26.49 -5.70 4.98
CA ASP A 327 25.82 -6.97 5.28
C ASP A 327 24.35 -7.01 4.86
N SER A 328 23.90 -6.04 4.05
CA SER A 328 22.50 -5.88 3.63
C SER A 328 21.53 -5.67 4.80
N THR A 329 22.02 -5.08 5.90
CA THR A 329 21.20 -4.66 7.05
C THR A 329 21.37 -3.18 7.36
N ALA A 330 20.38 -2.58 8.02
CA ALA A 330 20.47 -1.22 8.52
C ALA A 330 19.76 -1.05 9.87
N PRO A 331 20.38 -0.37 10.86
CA PRO A 331 19.68 0.02 12.08
C PRO A 331 18.71 1.16 11.78
N VAL A 332 17.50 1.06 12.33
CA VAL A 332 16.44 2.05 12.25
C VAL A 332 16.20 2.63 13.64
N VAL A 333 16.06 3.95 13.72
CA VAL A 333 15.63 4.66 14.92
C VAL A 333 14.44 5.54 14.54
N LEU A 334 13.27 5.29 15.13
CA LEU A 334 12.09 6.15 15.00
C LEU A 334 11.88 6.90 16.32
N SER A 335 11.74 8.22 16.24
CA SER A 335 11.55 9.11 17.39
C SER A 335 10.26 9.90 17.26
N GLY A 336 9.68 10.28 18.39
CA GLY A 336 8.55 11.22 18.41
C GLY A 336 7.25 10.65 17.84
N LEU A 337 7.05 9.33 17.92
CA LEU A 337 5.77 8.70 17.59
C LEU A 337 4.72 9.10 18.65
N GLU A 338 3.53 9.48 18.18
CA GLU A 338 2.39 9.81 19.05
C GLU A 338 1.74 8.53 19.59
N VAL A 339 0.93 8.68 20.65
CA VAL A 339 0.18 7.56 21.23
C VAL A 339 -0.78 6.98 20.19
N GLY A 340 -0.66 5.68 19.93
CA GLY A 340 -1.43 5.03 18.89
C GLY A 340 -0.91 3.63 18.58
N THR A 341 -1.55 2.99 17.61
CA THR A 341 -1.11 1.72 17.04
C THR A 341 -0.66 1.97 15.62
N TYR A 342 0.57 1.57 15.31
CA TYR A 342 1.17 1.69 13.99
C TYR A 342 1.33 0.31 13.35
N THR A 343 0.99 0.19 12.07
CA THR A 343 1.36 -0.98 11.26
C THR A 343 2.59 -0.65 10.45
N LEU A 344 3.76 -1.12 10.91
CA LEU A 344 5.05 -0.90 10.28
C LEU A 344 5.32 -1.93 9.19
N THR A 345 5.82 -1.45 8.06
CA THR A 345 6.40 -2.26 6.98
C THR A 345 7.73 -1.65 6.55
N ALA A 346 8.64 -2.51 6.10
CA ALA A 346 9.87 -2.10 5.45
C ALA A 346 9.75 -2.39 3.96
N GLU A 347 9.84 -1.34 3.14
CA GLU A 347 9.71 -1.39 1.69
C GLU A 347 11.07 -1.19 1.03
N TYR A 348 11.56 -2.25 0.39
CA TYR A 348 12.77 -2.22 -0.40
C TYR A 348 12.39 -2.09 -1.89
N PRO A 349 12.81 -1.02 -2.58
CA PRO A 349 12.48 -0.80 -3.98
C PRO A 349 13.29 -1.68 -4.96
N GLY A 350 14.22 -2.50 -4.46
CA GLY A 350 15.15 -3.27 -5.28
C GLY A 350 16.41 -2.48 -5.67
N ASP A 351 17.39 -3.19 -6.24
CA ASP A 351 18.61 -2.62 -6.83
C ASP A 351 18.94 -3.24 -8.19
N GLU A 352 20.17 -3.04 -8.68
CA GLU A 352 20.66 -3.58 -9.95
C GLU A 352 20.43 -5.09 -10.09
N PHE A 353 20.52 -5.85 -8.99
CA PHE A 353 20.49 -7.31 -9.01
C PHE A 353 19.26 -7.90 -8.37
N TYR A 354 18.54 -7.15 -7.54
CA TYR A 354 17.43 -7.66 -6.74
C TYR A 354 16.12 -6.92 -6.98
N LEU A 355 15.03 -7.65 -7.15
CA LEU A 355 13.67 -7.14 -7.30
C LEU A 355 13.16 -6.44 -6.03
N PRO A 356 12.15 -5.56 -6.13
CA PRO A 356 11.51 -4.94 -4.97
C PRO A 356 10.88 -5.99 -4.03
N SER A 357 10.86 -5.71 -2.73
CA SER A 357 10.19 -6.54 -1.74
C SER A 357 9.70 -5.72 -0.55
N THR A 358 8.68 -6.23 0.14
CA THR A 358 8.12 -5.62 1.33
C THR A 358 8.13 -6.63 2.46
N SER A 359 8.45 -6.19 3.67
CA SER A 359 8.39 -7.06 4.84
C SER A 359 6.96 -7.45 5.19
N GLU A 360 6.82 -8.54 5.94
CA GLU A 360 5.58 -8.78 6.68
C GLU A 360 5.27 -7.59 7.60
N PRO A 361 3.99 -7.20 7.75
CA PRO A 361 3.60 -6.07 8.60
C PRO A 361 3.82 -6.41 10.07
N MET A 362 4.33 -5.44 10.81
CA MET A 362 4.54 -5.51 12.25
C MET A 362 3.71 -4.45 12.97
N THR A 363 3.02 -4.84 14.03
CA THR A 363 2.28 -3.88 14.88
C THR A 363 3.18 -3.32 15.99
N LEU A 364 3.21 -2.00 16.11
CA LEU A 364 3.82 -1.28 17.22
C LEU A 364 2.75 -0.50 18.00
N GLU A 365 2.66 -0.73 19.31
CA GLU A 365 1.79 0.04 20.21
C GLU A 365 2.59 1.11 20.97
N VAL A 366 2.29 2.39 20.72
CA VAL A 366 2.83 3.50 21.50
C VAL A 366 1.81 3.86 22.57
N THR A 367 2.15 3.56 23.82
CA THR A 367 1.29 3.84 24.97
C THR A 367 1.65 5.20 25.58
N ALA A 368 0.67 5.96 26.04
CA ALA A 368 0.94 7.22 26.74
C ALA A 368 1.86 6.99 27.94
N VAL A 369 2.71 7.98 28.26
CA VAL A 369 3.44 7.98 29.53
C VAL A 369 2.41 7.85 30.65
N VAL A 370 2.34 6.68 31.28
CA VAL A 370 1.65 6.52 32.55
C VAL A 370 2.49 7.29 33.56
N GLU A 371 2.10 8.53 33.85
CA GLU A 371 2.64 9.25 35.00
C GLU A 371 2.58 8.29 36.19
N PRO A 372 3.72 8.00 36.86
CA PRO A 372 3.71 7.04 37.95
C PRO A 372 2.68 7.51 38.98
N PRO A 373 1.77 6.65 39.46
CA PRO A 373 1.04 7.00 40.65
C PRO A 373 2.07 7.27 41.75
N ASP A 374 1.99 8.49 42.31
CA ASP A 374 2.63 8.92 43.55
C ASP A 374 2.76 7.72 44.51
N PRO A 375 3.94 7.40 45.08
CA PRO A 375 4.12 6.23 45.93
C PRO A 375 2.98 6.16 46.93
N ASP A 376 2.20 5.08 46.81
CA ASP A 376 0.97 4.83 47.54
C ASP A 376 1.16 5.28 49.00
N PRO A 377 0.40 6.29 49.49
CA PRO A 377 0.73 6.96 50.74
C PRO A 377 0.79 5.91 51.84
N ALA A 378 1.99 5.74 52.41
CA ALA A 378 2.26 4.69 53.38
C ALA A 378 1.14 4.66 54.44
N VAL A 379 0.54 3.48 54.61
CA VAL A 379 -0.55 3.30 55.60
C VAL A 379 -0.03 3.70 56.98
N THR A 380 -0.61 4.75 57.58
CA THR A 380 -0.27 5.18 58.94
C THR A 380 -1.47 5.07 59.88
N ILE A 381 -1.21 4.80 61.17
CA ILE A 381 -2.23 4.65 62.21
C ILE A 381 -1.83 5.42 63.47
N SER A 382 -2.72 6.27 63.98
CA SER A 382 -2.44 7.12 65.15
C SER A 382 -2.54 6.36 66.48
N ALA A 383 -1.83 6.82 67.51
CA ALA A 383 -1.91 6.21 68.84
C ALA A 383 -3.35 6.29 69.40
N PRO A 384 -3.88 5.24 70.06
CA PRO A 384 -5.25 5.21 70.56
C PRO A 384 -5.58 6.34 71.53
N ARG A 385 -6.64 7.09 71.26
CA ARG A 385 -7.24 8.04 72.19
C ARG A 385 -8.16 7.33 73.18
N VAL A 386 -7.99 7.60 74.47
CA VAL A 386 -8.78 6.99 75.56
C VAL A 386 -9.87 7.96 76.02
N SER A 387 -11.15 7.53 76.05
CA SER A 387 -12.26 8.43 76.41
C SER A 387 -12.37 8.78 77.90
N ALA A 388 -11.87 7.93 78.80
CA ALA A 388 -11.92 8.15 80.25
C ALA A 388 -10.82 7.35 80.99
N ALA A 389 -10.32 7.90 82.10
CA ALA A 389 -9.25 7.27 82.90
C ALA A 389 -9.71 6.02 83.69
N SER A 390 -11.01 5.75 83.78
CA SER A 390 -11.52 4.55 84.44
C SER A 390 -12.89 4.11 83.93
N GLN A 391 -13.14 2.80 84.02
CA GLN A 391 -14.48 2.22 83.93
C GLN A 391 -14.78 1.32 85.12
N ILE A 392 -16.06 1.15 85.41
CA ILE A 392 -16.50 0.24 86.48
C ILE A 392 -16.71 -1.15 85.88
N TYR A 393 -16.25 -2.19 86.57
CA TYR A 393 -16.50 -3.57 86.18
C TYR A 393 -18.00 -3.86 86.04
N GLY A 394 -18.40 -4.37 84.88
CA GLY A 394 -19.78 -4.65 84.50
C GLY A 394 -20.64 -3.40 84.31
N ALA A 395 -20.04 -2.24 84.01
CA ALA A 395 -20.79 -1.00 83.74
C ALA A 395 -21.69 -1.15 82.51
N ALA A 396 -22.96 -0.78 82.66
CA ALA A 396 -23.89 -0.71 81.54
C ALA A 396 -23.58 0.49 80.62
N ASN A 397 -23.25 1.64 81.22
CA ASN A 397 -23.01 2.92 80.52
C ASN A 397 -21.68 3.54 80.99
N GLY A 398 -21.15 4.49 80.22
CA GLY A 398 -19.90 5.21 80.57
C GLY A 398 -18.67 4.31 80.54
N ARG A 399 -18.65 3.34 79.63
CA ARG A 399 -17.48 2.48 79.38
C ARG A 399 -16.39 3.27 78.65
N VAL A 400 -15.14 2.85 78.84
CA VAL A 400 -14.03 3.45 78.09
C VAL A 400 -14.19 3.10 76.61
N THR A 401 -13.97 4.08 75.75
CA THR A 401 -13.89 3.95 74.30
C THR A 401 -12.46 4.27 73.88
N LEU A 402 -11.92 3.45 72.99
CA LEU A 402 -10.64 3.66 72.34
C LEU A 402 -10.88 4.03 70.88
N THR A 403 -10.15 5.04 70.40
CA THR A 403 -10.33 5.55 69.04
C THR A 403 -8.99 5.82 68.38
N THR A 404 -8.82 5.45 67.11
CA THR A 404 -7.63 5.74 66.29
C THR A 404 -8.05 6.17 64.90
N THR A 405 -7.21 6.96 64.22
CA THR A 405 -7.36 7.35 62.82
C THR A 405 -6.33 6.62 61.96
N VAL A 406 -6.74 6.24 60.75
CA VAL A 406 -5.90 5.56 59.75
C VAL A 406 -5.88 6.39 58.48
N THR A 407 -4.71 6.54 57.86
CA THR A 407 -4.51 7.13 56.53
C THR A 407 -3.80 6.13 55.62
N GLY A 408 -3.89 6.32 54.30
CA GLY A 408 -3.32 5.38 53.32
C GLY A 408 -4.15 4.11 53.06
N THR A 409 -5.29 3.95 53.75
CA THR A 409 -6.29 2.93 53.40
C THR A 409 -7.70 3.39 53.76
N THR A 410 -8.69 2.97 52.97
CA THR A 410 -10.11 3.26 53.16
C THR A 410 -10.87 2.09 53.79
N ALA A 411 -10.24 0.91 53.88
CA ALA A 411 -10.84 -0.33 54.39
C ALA A 411 -9.83 -1.15 55.21
N GLY A 412 -10.33 -1.90 56.18
CA GLY A 412 -9.51 -2.77 57.02
C GLY A 412 -10.11 -3.02 58.39
N THR A 413 -9.53 -3.97 59.10
CA THR A 413 -9.93 -4.31 60.48
C THR A 413 -8.89 -3.78 61.46
N VAL A 414 -9.32 -3.02 62.47
CA VAL A 414 -8.47 -2.44 63.50
C VAL A 414 -8.66 -3.16 64.82
N THR A 415 -7.57 -3.64 65.42
CA THR A 415 -7.55 -4.33 66.72
C THR A 415 -6.85 -3.47 67.77
N PHE A 416 -7.53 -3.19 68.88
CA PHE A 416 -6.99 -2.46 70.02
C PHE A 416 -6.47 -3.42 71.09
N ARG A 417 -5.28 -3.14 71.64
CA ARG A 417 -4.62 -3.98 72.65
C ARG A 417 -4.09 -3.17 73.83
N SER A 418 -3.90 -3.85 74.95
CA SER A 418 -3.04 -3.43 76.06
C SER A 418 -2.03 -4.55 76.29
N GLY A 419 -0.78 -4.35 75.81
CA GLY A 419 0.18 -5.44 75.68
C GLY A 419 -0.40 -6.61 74.86
N ALA A 420 -0.40 -7.82 75.43
CA ALA A 420 -0.98 -8.99 74.78
C ALA A 420 -2.53 -9.06 74.81
N THR A 421 -3.18 -8.27 75.66
CA THR A 421 -4.65 -8.36 75.86
C THR A 421 -5.39 -7.61 74.77
N VAL A 422 -6.24 -8.30 73.99
CA VAL A 422 -7.16 -7.64 73.05
C VAL A 422 -8.30 -6.97 73.81
N LEU A 423 -8.48 -5.67 73.58
CA LEU A 423 -9.53 -4.86 74.18
C LEU A 423 -10.75 -4.70 73.27
N GLY A 424 -10.59 -4.97 71.98
CA GLY A 424 -11.69 -5.01 71.01
C GLY A 424 -11.17 -4.84 69.59
N THR A 425 -12.01 -5.22 68.62
CA THR A 425 -11.71 -5.16 67.19
C THR A 425 -12.91 -4.55 66.49
N THR A 426 -12.67 -3.70 65.49
CA THR A 426 -13.73 -3.05 64.70
C THR A 426 -13.24 -2.77 63.28
N ALA A 427 -14.16 -2.69 62.33
CA ALA A 427 -13.86 -2.22 60.99
C ALA A 427 -13.49 -0.72 61.01
N LEU A 428 -12.65 -0.33 60.07
CA LEU A 428 -12.38 1.07 59.74
C LEU A 428 -13.62 1.69 59.09
N THR A 429 -13.99 2.88 59.54
CA THR A 429 -15.20 3.58 59.05
C THR A 429 -14.89 5.03 58.73
N ARG A 430 -15.57 5.59 57.73
CA ARG A 430 -15.41 7.00 57.37
C ARG A 430 -16.10 7.91 58.40
N GLN A 431 -15.37 8.89 58.92
CA GLN A 431 -15.84 9.90 59.88
C GLN A 431 -15.41 11.29 59.38
N GLY A 432 -16.32 12.00 58.71
CA GLY A 432 -16.00 13.25 58.01
C GLY A 432 -14.94 13.02 56.92
N SER A 433 -13.83 13.76 57.00
CA SER A 433 -12.71 13.68 56.05
C SER A 433 -11.64 12.62 56.41
N MET A 434 -11.84 11.81 57.46
CA MET A 434 -10.85 10.83 57.92
C MET A 434 -11.45 9.43 58.06
N TYR A 435 -10.61 8.42 58.02
CA TYR A 435 -10.98 7.05 58.38
C TYR A 435 -10.61 6.77 59.84
N GLN A 436 -11.57 6.27 60.61
CA GLN A 436 -11.45 6.08 62.05
C GLN A 436 -12.00 4.71 62.48
N ALA A 437 -11.35 4.12 63.47
CA ALA A 437 -11.83 2.94 64.18
C ALA A 437 -12.07 3.30 65.64
N SER A 438 -13.23 2.93 66.18
CA SER A 438 -13.60 3.18 67.58
C SER A 438 -14.22 1.95 68.22
N VAL A 439 -13.70 1.52 69.37
CA VAL A 439 -14.23 0.37 70.11
C VAL A 439 -14.54 0.74 71.56
N THR A 440 -15.72 0.37 72.02
CA THR A 440 -16.07 0.43 73.44
C THR A 440 -15.54 -0.81 74.15
N VAL A 441 -14.69 -0.61 75.15
CA VAL A 441 -14.05 -1.69 75.91
C VAL A 441 -15.11 -2.59 76.58
N PRO A 442 -14.91 -3.92 76.63
CA PRO A 442 -15.85 -4.87 77.22
C PRO A 442 -16.22 -4.53 78.67
N ALA A 443 -17.52 -4.59 78.98
CA ALA A 443 -18.02 -4.35 80.34
C ALA A 443 -17.42 -5.35 81.35
N GLY A 444 -17.17 -6.59 80.93
CA GLY A 444 -16.62 -7.67 81.75
C GLY A 444 -15.09 -7.70 81.84
N LEU A 445 -14.39 -6.72 81.27
CA LEU A 445 -12.93 -6.66 81.31
C LEU A 445 -12.42 -6.74 82.76
N ALA A 446 -11.37 -7.51 83.00
CA ALA A 446 -10.88 -7.77 84.35
C ALA A 446 -10.52 -6.46 85.10
N VAL A 447 -10.68 -6.45 86.42
CA VAL A 447 -10.27 -5.32 87.26
C VAL A 447 -8.75 -5.21 87.22
N GLY A 448 -8.24 -4.06 86.78
CA GLY A 448 -6.81 -3.91 86.52
C GLY A 448 -6.45 -2.53 85.95
N HIS A 449 -5.17 -2.35 85.70
CA HIS A 449 -4.63 -1.21 84.97
C HIS A 449 -4.34 -1.62 83.53
N TYR A 450 -4.73 -0.79 82.57
CA TYR A 450 -4.56 -1.01 81.14
C TYR A 450 -3.78 0.17 80.56
N GLY A 451 -2.48 -0.05 80.35
CA GLY A 451 -1.54 0.89 79.74
C GLY A 451 -0.95 0.33 78.44
N SER A 452 0.00 1.05 77.85
CA SER A 452 0.65 0.68 76.58
C SER A 452 -0.36 0.28 75.52
N LEU A 453 -1.35 1.16 75.30
CA LEU A 453 -2.47 0.87 74.42
C LEU A 453 -2.03 1.05 72.97
N THR A 454 -2.16 0.02 72.15
CA THR A 454 -1.85 0.08 70.71
C THR A 454 -3.09 -0.25 69.90
N ALA A 455 -3.12 0.23 68.65
CA ALA A 455 -4.04 -0.23 67.64
C ALA A 455 -3.24 -0.76 66.44
N SER A 456 -3.70 -1.84 65.84
CA SER A 456 -3.11 -2.38 64.60
C SER A 456 -4.18 -2.50 63.54
N VAL A 457 -3.91 -1.99 62.35
CA VAL A 457 -4.76 -2.17 61.15
C VAL A 457 -4.17 -3.28 60.29
N SER A 458 -5.03 -4.23 59.89
CA SER A 458 -4.70 -5.19 58.83
C SER A 458 -5.40 -4.75 57.55
N THR A 459 -4.62 -4.48 56.51
CA THR A 459 -5.07 -4.07 55.18
C THR A 459 -5.44 -5.29 54.32
N SER A 460 -6.11 -5.06 53.19
CA SER A 460 -6.60 -6.12 52.29
C SER A 460 -5.49 -6.97 51.65
N ASP A 461 -4.28 -6.43 51.57
CA ASP A 461 -3.04 -7.10 51.13
C ASP A 461 -2.38 -7.96 52.23
N GLY A 462 -2.98 -8.05 53.42
CA GLY A 462 -2.47 -8.83 54.55
C GLY A 462 -1.39 -8.13 55.37
N LYS A 463 -0.97 -6.92 55.01
CA LYS A 463 0.00 -6.13 55.78
C LYS A 463 -0.63 -5.65 57.09
N THR A 464 0.15 -5.66 58.17
CA THR A 464 -0.30 -5.16 59.48
C THR A 464 0.57 -4.00 59.93
N VAL A 465 -0.04 -2.84 60.12
CA VAL A 465 0.61 -1.63 60.64
C VAL A 465 0.13 -1.39 62.07
N THR A 466 1.07 -1.17 63.00
CA THR A 466 0.79 -0.96 64.43
C THR A 466 1.13 0.47 64.84
N SER A 467 0.23 1.11 65.58
CA SER A 467 0.42 2.45 66.10
C SER A 467 1.51 2.50 67.17
N ALA A 468 2.06 3.69 67.41
CA ALA A 468 2.73 3.97 68.67
C ALA A 468 1.77 3.70 69.86
N ALA A 469 2.36 3.41 71.03
CA ALA A 469 1.59 3.24 72.26
C ALA A 469 0.97 4.57 72.71
N ALA A 470 -0.30 4.55 73.12
CA ALA A 470 -0.96 5.70 73.71
C ALA A 470 -0.26 6.13 75.00
N SER A 471 -0.09 7.44 75.17
CA SER A 471 0.38 8.03 76.42
C SER A 471 -0.65 7.89 77.56
N ALA A 472 -1.94 7.86 77.21
CA ALA A 472 -3.03 7.69 78.17
C ALA A 472 -3.28 6.21 78.50
N SER A 473 -3.70 5.96 79.73
CA SER A 473 -4.08 4.63 80.25
C SER A 473 -5.43 4.72 80.96
N PHE A 474 -6.07 3.57 81.20
CA PHE A 474 -7.28 3.52 82.01
C PHE A 474 -7.26 2.38 83.02
N ARG A 475 -8.14 2.45 84.03
CA ARG A 475 -8.31 1.40 85.04
C ARG A 475 -9.72 0.84 85.02
N VAL A 476 -9.83 -0.48 85.11
CA VAL A 476 -11.10 -1.11 85.46
C VAL A 476 -11.17 -1.21 86.96
N VAL A 477 -12.12 -0.50 87.58
CA VAL A 477 -12.32 -0.50 89.03
C VAL A 477 -13.49 -1.38 89.43
N LYS A 478 -13.43 -1.97 90.62
CA LYS A 478 -14.53 -2.79 91.15
C LYS A 478 -15.80 -1.97 91.30
N ALA A 479 -16.94 -2.54 90.93
CA ALA A 479 -18.24 -1.99 91.30
C ALA A 479 -18.39 -1.99 92.83
N SER A 480 -19.02 -0.97 93.41
CA SER A 480 -19.23 -0.88 94.85
C SER A 480 -20.70 -0.66 95.18
N LEU A 481 -21.14 -1.00 96.39
CA LEU A 481 -22.45 -0.56 96.84
C LEU A 481 -22.50 0.97 96.80
N LYS A 482 -23.49 1.58 96.14
CA LYS A 482 -23.69 3.04 96.14
C LYS A 482 -23.96 3.59 97.54
N LYS A 483 -24.61 2.80 98.41
CA LYS A 483 -24.92 3.21 99.79
C LYS A 483 -24.87 2.03 100.75
N LEU A 484 -24.08 2.19 101.82
CA LEU A 484 -24.16 1.35 103.01
C LEU A 484 -24.13 2.26 104.25
N LYS A 485 -25.16 2.21 105.09
CA LYS A 485 -25.18 2.90 106.39
C LYS A 485 -25.52 1.92 107.51
N ALA A 486 -24.84 2.07 108.64
CA ALA A 486 -25.17 1.40 109.90
C ALA A 486 -25.69 2.46 110.87
N LYS A 487 -26.99 2.44 111.16
CA LYS A 487 -27.61 3.32 112.15
C LYS A 487 -27.86 2.54 113.43
N THR A 488 -27.41 3.07 114.55
CA THR A 488 -27.60 2.46 115.86
C THR A 488 -28.24 3.49 116.80
N PRO A 489 -28.92 3.06 117.88
CA PRO A 489 -29.34 3.99 118.92
C PRO A 489 -28.12 4.62 119.61
N LYS A 490 -28.22 5.90 120.00
CA LYS A 490 -27.12 6.63 120.67
C LYS A 490 -26.65 5.93 121.96
N LYS A 491 -27.58 5.29 122.66
CA LYS A 491 -27.36 4.63 123.97
C LYS A 491 -27.98 3.22 123.97
N ALA A 492 -27.37 2.30 124.72
CA ALA A 492 -27.95 0.98 125.02
C ALA A 492 -27.66 0.60 126.48
N LYS A 493 -28.54 -0.18 127.11
CA LYS A 493 -28.34 -0.71 128.46
C LYS A 493 -27.52 -1.99 128.43
N ARG A 494 -26.52 -2.10 129.31
CA ARG A 494 -25.65 -3.27 129.41
C ARG A 494 -26.46 -4.51 129.75
N GLY A 495 -26.12 -5.64 129.11
CA GLY A 495 -26.83 -6.91 129.33
C GLY A 495 -28.28 -6.95 128.80
N LYS A 496 -28.73 -5.93 128.05
CA LYS A 496 -30.02 -5.92 127.34
C LYS A 496 -29.79 -5.98 125.82
N LYS A 497 -30.79 -6.45 125.07
CA LYS A 497 -30.73 -6.49 123.60
C LYS A 497 -30.72 -5.05 123.05
N THR A 498 -30.00 -4.82 121.96
CA THR A 498 -30.07 -3.56 121.20
C THR A 498 -30.20 -3.87 119.71
N TRP A 499 -30.09 -2.89 118.82
CA TRP A 499 -30.28 -3.07 117.39
C TRP A 499 -29.32 -2.23 116.54
N VAL A 500 -29.10 -2.69 115.31
CA VAL A 500 -28.50 -1.92 114.23
C VAL A 500 -29.45 -1.95 113.03
N ARG A 501 -29.74 -0.78 112.47
CA ARG A 501 -30.46 -0.63 111.21
C ARG A 501 -29.45 -0.48 110.09
N VAL A 502 -29.37 -1.48 109.23
CA VAL A 502 -28.59 -1.41 108.00
C VAL A 502 -29.41 -0.79 106.89
N VAL A 503 -28.78 0.09 106.11
CA VAL A 503 -29.36 0.69 104.91
C VAL A 503 -28.43 0.34 103.75
N VAL A 504 -28.96 -0.31 102.72
CA VAL A 504 -28.22 -0.78 101.54
C VAL A 504 -28.88 -0.21 100.28
N SER A 505 -28.08 0.23 99.30
CA SER A 505 -28.61 0.67 97.99
C SER A 505 -29.22 -0.48 97.20
N LYS A 506 -30.25 -0.19 96.39
CA LYS A 506 -30.87 -1.17 95.49
C LYS A 506 -29.95 -1.62 94.35
N LYS A 507 -28.99 -0.77 93.97
CA LYS A 507 -28.01 -0.98 92.90
C LYS A 507 -26.57 -0.77 93.40
N LEU A 508 -25.63 -1.46 92.76
CA LEU A 508 -24.19 -1.19 92.79
C LEU A 508 -23.87 0.02 91.91
N SER A 509 -22.62 0.47 91.92
CA SER A 509 -22.14 1.59 91.09
C SER A 509 -22.16 1.29 89.58
N ASN A 510 -22.26 0.02 89.19
CA ASN A 510 -22.45 -0.42 87.80
C ASN A 510 -23.95 -0.63 87.43
N GLU A 511 -24.87 -0.09 88.22
CA GLU A 511 -26.33 -0.25 88.08
C GLU A 511 -26.91 -1.66 88.27
N VAL A 512 -26.09 -2.68 88.55
CA VAL A 512 -26.54 -4.05 88.79
C VAL A 512 -27.01 -4.23 90.24
N ALA A 513 -28.00 -5.12 90.46
CA ALA A 513 -28.46 -5.46 91.81
C ALA A 513 -27.35 -6.15 92.64
N PRO A 514 -27.06 -5.68 93.87
CA PRO A 514 -26.01 -6.26 94.70
C PRO A 514 -26.39 -7.65 95.21
N ARG A 515 -25.50 -8.64 95.01
CA ARG A 515 -25.62 -9.99 95.56
C ARG A 515 -24.51 -10.24 96.58
N GLY A 516 -24.87 -10.79 97.74
CA GLY A 516 -23.95 -11.01 98.85
C GLY A 516 -24.63 -10.90 100.22
N LYS A 517 -23.83 -10.70 101.26
CA LYS A 517 -24.29 -10.61 102.64
C LYS A 517 -23.78 -9.33 103.30
N VAL A 518 -24.58 -8.74 104.18
CA VAL A 518 -24.11 -7.74 105.15
C VAL A 518 -23.81 -8.46 106.46
N ARG A 519 -22.54 -8.46 106.85
CA ARG A 519 -22.06 -9.00 108.12
C ARG A 519 -22.00 -7.86 109.14
N ILE A 520 -22.55 -8.10 110.32
CA ILE A 520 -22.54 -7.16 111.45
C ILE A 520 -21.48 -7.61 112.44
N TYR A 521 -20.55 -6.71 112.74
CA TYR A 521 -19.51 -6.90 113.72
C TYR A 521 -19.73 -5.98 114.92
N VAL A 522 -19.44 -6.50 116.10
CA VAL A 522 -19.25 -5.72 117.33
C VAL A 522 -17.80 -5.89 117.75
N GLY A 523 -17.03 -4.80 117.74
CA GLY A 523 -15.57 -4.90 117.81
C GLY A 523 -15.01 -5.73 116.65
N LYS A 524 -14.25 -6.78 116.96
CA LYS A 524 -13.70 -7.74 115.97
C LYS A 524 -14.63 -8.94 115.69
N LYS A 525 -15.67 -9.17 116.52
CA LYS A 525 -16.50 -10.39 116.43
C LYS A 525 -17.71 -10.17 115.50
N GLN A 526 -17.93 -11.10 114.58
CA GLN A 526 -19.17 -11.14 113.78
C GLN A 526 -20.32 -11.61 114.67
N VAL A 527 -21.37 -10.78 114.81
CA VAL A 527 -22.50 -11.07 115.70
C VAL A 527 -23.77 -11.44 114.95
N ARG A 528 -23.90 -11.04 113.69
CA ARG A 528 -25.06 -11.33 112.84
C ARG A 528 -24.68 -11.20 111.37
N GLN A 529 -25.46 -11.81 110.48
CA GLN A 529 -25.40 -11.55 109.03
C GLN A 529 -26.79 -11.55 108.43
N VAL A 530 -26.95 -10.89 107.29
CA VAL A 530 -28.19 -10.89 106.50
C VAL A 530 -27.87 -10.84 105.00
N GLY A 531 -28.61 -11.56 104.17
CA GLY A 531 -28.48 -11.47 102.72
C GLY A 531 -28.93 -10.09 102.21
N VAL A 532 -28.18 -9.47 101.29
CA VAL A 532 -28.51 -8.14 100.75
C VAL A 532 -29.87 -8.14 100.05
N LYS A 533 -30.20 -9.20 99.28
CA LYS A 533 -31.51 -9.38 98.64
C LYS A 533 -32.67 -9.25 99.64
N LYS A 534 -32.49 -9.78 100.86
CA LYS A 534 -33.49 -9.68 101.94
C LYS A 534 -33.65 -8.26 102.48
N VAL A 535 -32.56 -7.51 102.58
CA VAL A 535 -32.59 -6.09 102.99
C VAL A 535 -33.26 -5.23 101.91
N ILE A 536 -32.99 -5.50 100.63
CA ILE A 536 -33.58 -4.77 99.50
C ILE A 536 -35.08 -5.03 99.39
N LYS A 537 -35.54 -6.28 99.52
CA LYS A 537 -36.98 -6.61 99.56
C LYS A 537 -37.76 -5.84 100.64
N ARG A 538 -37.09 -5.38 101.70
CA ARG A 538 -37.65 -4.53 102.77
C ARG A 538 -37.36 -3.04 102.56
N GLY A 539 -37.43 -2.57 101.32
CA GLY A 539 -37.19 -1.15 100.97
C GLY A 539 -35.73 -0.69 101.20
N GLY A 540 -34.77 -1.61 101.21
CA GLY A 540 -33.34 -1.28 101.40
C GLY A 540 -32.95 -0.91 102.83
N LYS A 541 -33.83 -1.08 103.82
CA LYS A 541 -33.58 -0.78 105.23
C LYS A 541 -34.00 -1.96 106.09
N MET A 542 -33.13 -2.45 106.97
CA MET A 542 -33.48 -3.55 107.87
C MET A 542 -32.89 -3.38 109.26
N LYS A 543 -33.74 -3.48 110.29
CA LYS A 543 -33.36 -3.49 111.70
C LYS A 543 -32.96 -4.92 112.10
N LEU A 544 -31.77 -5.08 112.64
CA LEU A 544 -31.20 -6.35 113.10
C LEU A 544 -30.89 -6.24 114.59
N ASN A 545 -31.38 -7.19 115.39
CA ASN A 545 -31.13 -7.23 116.82
C ASN A 545 -29.72 -7.73 117.14
N ILE A 546 -29.05 -7.05 118.06
CA ILE A 546 -27.79 -7.44 118.69
C ILE A 546 -28.13 -8.08 120.04
N LYS A 547 -27.76 -9.36 120.22
CA LYS A 547 -28.06 -10.12 121.44
C LYS A 547 -27.38 -9.49 122.67
N LYS A 548 -28.04 -9.58 123.84
CA LYS A 548 -27.57 -9.02 125.12
C LYS A 548 -26.10 -9.29 125.46
N LYS A 549 -25.60 -10.50 125.12
CA LYS A 549 -24.22 -10.91 125.39
C LYS A 549 -23.15 -10.06 124.70
N PHE A 550 -23.51 -9.38 123.60
CA PHE A 550 -22.59 -8.48 122.87
C PHE A 550 -22.70 -7.02 123.32
N VAL A 551 -23.67 -6.67 124.18
CA VAL A 551 -23.87 -5.31 124.72
C VAL A 551 -23.16 -5.19 126.07
N LYS A 552 -21.84 -5.02 126.00
CA LYS A 552 -20.93 -4.94 127.16
C LYS A 552 -19.98 -3.73 127.01
N GLY A 553 -19.24 -3.42 128.09
CA GLY A 553 -18.30 -2.29 128.12
C GLY A 553 -18.97 -0.91 128.28
N LYS A 554 -18.18 0.17 128.14
CA LYS A 554 -18.66 1.58 128.19
C LYS A 554 -19.11 2.10 126.81
N LYS A 555 -18.55 1.56 125.73
CA LYS A 555 -18.82 1.94 124.33
C LYS A 555 -18.78 0.69 123.44
N MET A 556 -19.63 0.65 122.43
CA MET A 556 -19.71 -0.45 121.47
C MET A 556 -19.55 0.08 120.04
N ASN A 557 -18.53 -0.40 119.34
CA ASN A 557 -18.31 -0.11 117.91
C ASN A 557 -19.01 -1.18 117.08
N VAL A 558 -19.99 -0.75 116.28
CA VAL A 558 -20.73 -1.61 115.36
C VAL A 558 -20.27 -1.35 113.94
N ARG A 559 -19.92 -2.39 113.20
CA ARG A 559 -19.59 -2.31 111.78
C ARG A 559 -20.56 -3.16 110.98
N ALA A 560 -21.14 -2.60 109.93
CA ALA A 560 -21.80 -3.37 108.88
C ALA A 560 -20.83 -3.47 107.70
N VAL A 561 -20.50 -4.69 107.27
CA VAL A 561 -19.61 -4.96 106.14
C VAL A 561 -20.41 -5.69 105.08
N PHE A 562 -20.56 -5.07 103.91
CA PHE A 562 -21.05 -5.77 102.73
C PHE A 562 -19.92 -6.61 102.13
N VAL A 563 -20.19 -7.90 101.99
CA VAL A 563 -19.32 -8.87 101.35
C VAL A 563 -20.04 -9.42 100.12
N PRO A 564 -19.51 -9.19 98.89
CA PRO A 564 -20.04 -9.75 97.66
C PRO A 564 -20.08 -11.28 97.67
N GLY A 565 -20.98 -11.87 96.86
CA GLY A 565 -21.00 -13.32 96.63
C GLY A 565 -19.71 -13.81 95.96
N PRO A 566 -19.31 -15.10 96.12
CA PRO A 566 -18.05 -15.64 95.60
C PRO A 566 -17.80 -15.30 94.11
N LYS A 567 -18.80 -15.54 93.25
CA LYS A 567 -18.73 -15.26 91.80
C LYS A 567 -18.62 -13.77 91.43
N LEU A 568 -18.81 -12.85 92.38
CA LEU A 568 -18.75 -11.40 92.16
C LEU A 568 -17.53 -10.73 92.81
N ARG A 569 -16.68 -11.46 93.56
CA ARG A 569 -15.57 -10.86 94.34
C ARG A 569 -14.47 -10.23 93.47
N ALA A 570 -14.28 -10.76 92.27
CA ALA A 570 -13.34 -10.21 91.30
C ALA A 570 -13.76 -8.79 90.87
N GLY A 571 -15.06 -8.60 90.59
CA GLY A 571 -15.61 -7.36 90.04
C GLY A 571 -16.30 -6.42 91.02
N VAL A 572 -16.58 -6.83 92.26
CA VAL A 572 -17.34 -6.03 93.24
C VAL A 572 -16.53 -5.85 94.53
N ALA A 573 -16.44 -4.61 95.01
CA ALA A 573 -15.73 -4.24 96.23
C ALA A 573 -16.58 -4.49 97.49
N GLU A 574 -15.90 -4.85 98.58
CA GLU A 574 -16.50 -4.77 99.90
C GLU A 574 -16.76 -3.32 100.30
N ARG A 575 -17.80 -3.08 101.11
CA ARG A 575 -18.05 -1.76 101.68
C ARG A 575 -18.31 -1.87 103.17
N THR A 576 -17.70 -0.99 103.97
CA THR A 576 -17.90 -0.95 105.43
C THR A 576 -18.61 0.33 105.84
N ALA A 577 -19.59 0.21 106.74
CA ALA A 577 -20.20 1.33 107.45
C ALA A 577 -20.03 1.13 108.96
N LYS A 578 -19.59 2.17 109.67
CA LYS A 578 -19.33 2.13 111.12
C LYS A 578 -20.41 2.92 111.86
N SER A 579 -20.69 2.52 113.10
CA SER A 579 -21.60 3.19 114.03
C SER A 579 -21.11 2.95 115.46
N LYS A 580 -21.43 3.85 116.39
CA LYS A 580 -21.01 3.75 117.79
C LYS A 580 -22.22 3.87 118.71
N ILE A 581 -22.25 3.06 119.77
CA ILE A 581 -23.27 3.11 120.83
C ILE A 581 -22.58 3.35 122.17
N LYS A 582 -23.07 4.30 122.97
CA LYS A 582 -22.67 4.44 124.38
C LYS A 582 -23.43 3.42 125.24
N VAL A 583 -22.73 2.59 126.00
CA VAL A 583 -23.36 1.56 126.83
C VAL A 583 -23.45 2.09 128.27
N ARG A 584 -24.67 2.20 128.79
CA ARG A 584 -24.96 2.61 130.18
C ARG A 584 -25.21 1.38 131.05
N ARG A 585 -24.97 1.53 132.36
CA ARG A 585 -25.19 0.45 133.34
C ARG A 585 -26.62 -0.09 133.24
#